data_AF-A0A851TKP6-F1
#
_entry.id   AF-A0A851TKP6-F1
#
_cell.length_a   1.000
_cell.length_b   1.000
_cell.length_c   1.000
_cell.angle_alpha   90.00
_cell.angle_beta   90.00
_cell.angle_gamma   90.00
#
_symmetry.space_group_name_H-M   'P 1'
#
loop_
_entity.id
_entity.type
_entity.pdbx_description
1 polymer ?
#
loop_
_entity_poly.entity_id
_entity_poly.type
_entity_poly.pdbx_seq_one_letter_code
_entity_poly.pdbx_strand_id
1 'polypeptide(L)'
;EIKHITGIPHSPTGQAIIECAHKMLKDMLQKQKRGSEKDSSQNRLNKALYVLNFLNRMNTEGDTPVELHFCAGRVERLMKVEKPPVMYKEICSNKWL
;
A
#
# COMPACT_ATOMS: atom_id res chain seq x y z
N GLU A 1 3.32 4.77 -23.05
CA GLU A 1 3.20 3.30 -23.20
C GLU A 1 3.27 2.68 -21.81
N ILE A 2 2.46 1.66 -21.51
CA ILE A 2 2.45 0.97 -20.21
C ILE A 2 3.35 -0.25 -20.33
N LYS A 3 4.42 -0.34 -19.53
CA LYS A 3 5.31 -1.50 -19.52
C LYS A 3 4.61 -2.68 -18.81
N HIS A 4 4.45 -3.79 -19.52
CA HIS A 4 3.92 -5.03 -18.94
C HIS A 4 5.05 -5.83 -18.27
N ILE A 5 4.87 -6.14 -16.98
CA ILE A 5 5.84 -6.90 -16.19
C ILE A 5 5.08 -8.05 -15.52
N THR A 6 5.53 -9.28 -15.77
CA THR A 6 5.03 -10.49 -15.10
C THR A 6 6.04 -10.97 -14.06
N GLY A 7 5.54 -11.66 -13.02
CA GLY A 7 6.37 -12.24 -11.98
C GLY A 7 6.95 -13.60 -12.37
N ILE A 8 7.65 -14.22 -11.41
CA ILE A 8 8.11 -15.61 -11.53
C ILE A 8 6.88 -16.53 -11.56
N PRO A 9 6.78 -17.45 -12.54
CA PRO A 9 5.68 -18.42 -12.59
C PRO A 9 5.49 -19.15 -11.26
N HIS A 10 4.24 -19.28 -10.83
CA HIS A 10 3.83 -19.97 -9.60
C HIS A 10 4.39 -19.40 -8.28
N SER A 11 5.08 -18.26 -8.30
CA SER A 11 5.55 -17.59 -7.09
C SER A 11 4.61 -16.45 -6.70
N PRO A 12 3.95 -16.51 -5.52
CA PRO A 12 3.07 -15.42 -5.07
C PRO A 12 3.86 -14.19 -4.58
N THR A 13 5.16 -14.34 -4.31
CA THR A 13 5.99 -13.31 -3.66
C THR A 13 6.06 -12.03 -4.48
N GLY A 14 6.04 -12.12 -5.82
CA GLY A 14 6.05 -10.95 -6.71
C GLY A 14 4.80 -10.06 -6.58
N GLN A 15 3.73 -10.55 -5.96
CA GLN A 15 2.45 -9.84 -5.77
C GLN A 15 2.08 -9.69 -4.29
N ALA A 16 3.04 -9.90 -3.36
CA ALA A 16 2.78 -9.88 -1.92
C ALA A 16 2.10 -8.59 -1.42
N ILE A 17 2.41 -7.43 -2.02
CA ILE A 17 1.77 -6.15 -1.70
C ILE A 17 0.27 -6.19 -2.03
N ILE A 18 -0.09 -6.73 -3.19
CA ILE A 18 -1.49 -6.87 -3.63
C ILE A 18 -2.22 -7.88 -2.74
N GLU A 19 -1.58 -9.00 -2.41
CA GLU A 19 -2.17 -10.00 -1.52
C GLU A 19 -2.43 -9.45 -0.11
N CYS A 20 -1.50 -8.63 0.42
CA CYS A 20 -1.72 -7.90 1.67
C CYS A 20 -2.92 -6.94 1.56
N ALA A 21 -3.04 -6.20 0.46
CA ALA A 21 -4.17 -5.32 0.20
C ALA A 21 -5.50 -6.10 0.11
N HIS A 22 -5.52 -7.27 -0.53
CA HIS A 22 -6.69 -8.14 -0.57
C HIS A 22 -7.13 -8.60 0.83
N LYS A 23 -6.18 -8.96 1.70
CA LYS A 23 -6.47 -9.30 3.09
C LYS A 23 -7.13 -8.12 3.81
N MET A 24 -6.53 -6.94 3.72
CA MET A 24 -7.09 -5.72 4.35
C MET A 24 -8.51 -5.40 3.86
N LEU A 25 -8.77 -5.56 2.56
CA LEU A 25 -10.09 -5.34 1.99
C LEU A 25 -11.11 -6.35 2.52
N LYS A 26 -10.75 -7.64 2.58
CA LYS A 26 -11.62 -8.68 3.13
C LYS A 26 -11.96 -8.40 4.59
N ASP A 27 -10.98 -8.00 5.39
CA ASP A 27 -11.17 -7.66 6.80
C ASP A 27 -12.13 -6.46 6.96
N MET A 28 -11.99 -5.43 6.13
CA MET A 28 -12.90 -4.28 6.13
C MET A 28 -14.33 -4.68 5.75
N LEU A 29 -14.49 -5.52 4.72
CA LEU A 29 -15.79 -6.01 4.30
C LEU A 29 -16.49 -6.87 5.36
N GLN A 30 -15.73 -7.61 6.18
CA GLN A 30 -16.29 -8.33 7.33
C GLN A 30 -16.74 -7.38 8.43
N LYS A 31 -15.93 -6.36 8.76
CA LYS A 31 -16.30 -5.32 9.75
C LYS A 31 -17.60 -4.60 9.36
N GLN A 32 -17.77 -4.33 8.08
CA GLN A 32 -18.94 -3.64 7.55
C GLN A 32 -20.26 -4.44 7.66
N LYS A 33 -20.21 -5.78 7.71
CA LYS A 33 -21.43 -6.63 7.68
C LYS A 33 -22.47 -6.27 8.73
N ARG A 34 -22.08 -5.73 9.90
CA ARG A 34 -23.02 -5.34 10.96
C ARG A 34 -23.84 -4.07 10.67
N GLY A 35 -23.44 -3.23 9.72
CA GLY A 35 -24.09 -1.93 9.44
C GLY A 35 -24.54 -1.71 7.99
N SER A 36 -24.38 -2.70 7.11
CA SER A 36 -24.62 -2.56 5.66
C SER A 36 -25.25 -3.81 5.04
N GLU A 37 -26.00 -4.58 5.81
CA GLU A 37 -26.59 -5.85 5.37
C GLU A 37 -27.59 -5.67 4.21
N LYS A 38 -28.20 -4.49 4.10
CA LYS A 38 -29.13 -4.11 3.03
C LYS A 38 -28.49 -3.40 1.84
N ASP A 39 -27.19 -3.11 1.89
CA ASP A 39 -26.49 -2.44 0.79
C ASP A 39 -26.18 -3.40 -0.36
N SER A 40 -26.22 -2.90 -1.60
CA SER A 40 -25.71 -3.64 -2.76
C SER A 40 -24.23 -3.97 -2.62
N SER A 41 -23.78 -5.02 -3.31
CA SER A 41 -22.36 -5.42 -3.32
C SER A 41 -21.42 -4.28 -3.73
N GLN A 42 -21.82 -3.45 -4.72
CA GLN A 42 -21.02 -2.30 -5.14
C GLN A 42 -20.95 -1.22 -4.05
N ASN A 43 -22.06 -0.91 -3.38
CA ASN A 43 -22.09 0.09 -2.31
C ASN A 43 -21.23 -0.35 -1.13
N ARG A 44 -21.24 -1.66 -0.82
CA ARG A 44 -20.37 -2.23 0.20
C ARG A 44 -18.90 -2.05 -0.15
N LEU A 45 -18.51 -2.41 -1.37
CA LEU A 45 -17.14 -2.23 -1.85
C LEU A 45 -16.71 -0.76 -1.83
N ASN A 46 -17.55 0.15 -2.33
CA ASN A 46 -17.25 1.58 -2.38
C ASN A 46 -17.02 2.17 -0.98
N LYS A 47 -17.87 1.81 0.00
CA LYS A 47 -17.70 2.23 1.40
C LYS A 47 -16.40 1.69 1.98
N ALA A 48 -16.07 0.41 1.76
CA ALA A 48 -14.83 -0.18 2.24
C ALA A 48 -13.60 0.52 1.64
N LEU A 49 -13.60 0.78 0.31
CA LEU A 49 -12.52 1.50 -0.37
C LEU A 49 -12.41 2.95 0.11
N TYR A 50 -13.54 3.62 0.37
CA TYR A 50 -13.54 4.97 0.91
C TYR A 50 -12.85 5.01 2.28
N VAL A 51 -13.23 4.12 3.20
CA VAL A 51 -12.58 4.03 4.51
C VAL A 51 -11.09 3.75 4.37
N LEU A 52 -10.72 2.75 3.57
CA LEU A 52 -9.33 2.33 3.42
C LEU A 52 -8.44 3.40 2.78
N ASN A 53 -8.94 4.19 1.83
CA ASN A 53 -8.13 5.17 1.11
C ASN A 53 -8.19 6.59 1.67
N PHE A 54 -9.33 7.01 2.24
CA PHE A 54 -9.58 8.40 2.65
C PHE A 54 -9.66 8.60 4.15
N LEU A 55 -9.97 7.57 4.95
CA LEU A 55 -10.14 7.72 6.40
C LEU A 55 -9.03 7.02 7.19
N ASN A 56 -8.34 6.07 6.58
CA ASN A 56 -7.30 5.30 7.23
C ASN A 56 -5.99 6.09 7.30
N ARG A 57 -5.64 6.61 8.47
CA ARG A 57 -4.37 7.32 8.72
C ARG A 57 -3.34 6.30 9.20
N MET A 58 -2.45 5.89 8.29
CA MET A 58 -1.58 4.73 8.49
C MET A 58 -0.14 5.07 8.88
N ASN A 59 0.34 6.27 8.54
CA ASN A 59 1.74 6.65 8.79
C ASN A 59 1.87 7.46 10.10
N THR A 60 3.11 7.58 10.58
CA THR A 60 3.50 8.40 11.73
C THR A 60 3.19 9.88 11.55
N GLU A 61 3.01 10.34 10.30
CA GLU A 61 2.66 11.72 9.94
C GLU A 61 1.14 11.96 9.90
N GLY A 62 0.32 10.90 10.01
CA GLY A 62 -1.14 10.98 10.03
C GLY A 62 -1.81 11.19 8.67
N ASP A 63 -1.10 11.02 7.55
CA ASP A 63 -1.62 11.06 6.19
C ASP A 63 -2.41 9.81 5.82
N THR A 64 -3.40 10.02 4.97
CA THR A 64 -4.24 8.99 4.35
C THR A 64 -3.64 8.50 3.02
N PRO A 65 -3.94 7.27 2.58
CA PRO A 65 -3.43 6.75 1.31
C PRO A 65 -3.72 7.63 0.09
N VAL A 66 -4.85 8.34 0.07
CA VAL A 66 -5.18 9.27 -1.01
C VAL A 66 -4.26 10.49 -1.01
N GLU A 67 -3.98 11.07 0.16
CA GLU A 67 -3.04 12.18 0.30
C GLU A 67 -1.66 11.75 -0.15
N LEU A 68 -1.22 10.56 0.27
CA LEU A 68 0.01 9.95 -0.20
C LEU A 68 0.00 9.82 -1.74
N HIS A 69 -1.00 9.19 -2.33
CA HIS A 69 -1.08 8.92 -3.77
C HIS A 69 -0.94 10.18 -4.63
N PHE A 70 -1.62 11.26 -4.26
CA PHE A 70 -1.60 12.52 -5.02
C PHE A 70 -0.50 13.49 -4.59
N CYS A 71 0.24 13.18 -3.52
CA CYS A 71 1.31 14.07 -3.07
C CYS A 71 2.50 14.06 -4.05
N ALA A 72 2.46 14.97 -5.03
CA ALA A 72 3.46 15.14 -6.07
C ALA A 72 4.87 15.51 -5.57
N GLY A 73 5.00 15.88 -4.28
CA GLY A 73 6.28 16.27 -3.67
C GLY A 73 6.78 15.35 -2.57
N ARG A 74 6.13 14.20 -2.29
CA ARG A 74 6.52 13.36 -1.14
C ARG A 74 7.90 12.71 -1.31
N VAL A 75 8.20 12.19 -2.49
CA VAL A 75 9.54 11.66 -2.78
C VAL A 75 10.58 12.78 -2.63
N GLU A 76 10.28 13.97 -3.13
CA GLU A 76 11.15 15.14 -3.01
C GLU A 76 11.34 15.58 -1.55
N ARG A 77 10.26 15.61 -0.74
CA ARG A 77 10.34 15.86 0.72
C ARG A 77 11.20 14.81 1.41
N LEU A 78 10.99 13.52 1.10
CA LEU A 78 11.78 12.42 1.65
C LEU A 78 13.24 12.45 1.20
N MET A 79 13.56 13.09 0.07
CA MET A 79 14.93 13.31 -0.38
C MET A 79 15.56 14.55 0.26
N LYS A 80 14.77 15.55 0.67
CA LYS A 80 15.22 16.76 1.38
C LYS A 80 15.49 16.53 2.87
N VAL A 81 14.91 15.48 3.46
CA VAL A 81 15.28 15.04 4.81
C VAL A 81 16.71 14.50 4.77
N GLU A 82 17.61 15.11 5.53
CA GLU A 82 18.97 14.60 5.69
C GLU A 82 18.90 13.19 6.28
N LYS A 83 19.37 12.19 5.52
CA LYS A 83 19.35 10.79 5.94
C LYS A 83 20.71 10.45 6.53
N PRO A 84 20.73 9.72 7.67
CA PRO A 84 22.00 9.24 8.20
C PRO A 84 22.71 8.36 7.15
N PRO A 85 24.04 8.36 7.11
CA PRO A 85 24.78 7.44 6.26
C PRO A 85 24.43 6.00 6.65
N VAL A 86 24.07 5.18 5.66
CA VAL A 86 23.72 3.77 5.85
C VAL A 86 24.70 2.93 5.04
N MET A 87 25.37 2.01 5.71
CA MET A 87 26.13 0.96 5.03
C MET A 87 25.16 -0.10 4.52
N TYR A 88 25.28 -0.49 3.25
CA TYR A 88 24.51 -1.61 2.69
C TYR A 88 25.43 -2.77 2.33
N LYS A 89 24.95 -3.98 2.55
CA LYS A 89 25.70 -5.19 2.23
C LYS A 89 25.47 -5.57 0.78
N GLU A 90 26.52 -5.48 -0.03
CA GLU A 90 26.50 -6.03 -1.37
C GLU A 90 26.60 -7.57 -1.29
N ILE A 91 25.52 -8.25 -1.65
CA ILE A 91 25.42 -9.71 -1.46
C ILE A 91 26.41 -10.46 -2.36
N CYS A 92 26.59 -10.01 -3.60
CA CYS A 92 27.44 -10.68 -4.59
C CYS A 92 28.93 -10.64 -4.23
N SER A 93 29.41 -9.53 -3.65
CA SER A 93 30.82 -9.34 -3.28
C SER A 93 31.10 -9.58 -1.79
N ASN A 94 30.04 -9.71 -0.97
CA ASN A 94 30.07 -9.83 0.49
C ASN A 94 30.78 -8.65 1.18
N LYS A 95 30.76 -7.46 0.58
CA LYS A 95 31.34 -6.23 1.13
C LYS A 95 30.26 -5.30 1.69
N TRP A 96 30.62 -4.51 2.69
CA TRP A 96 29.81 -3.41 3.17
C TRP A 96 30.24 -2.13 2.46
N LEU A 97 29.29 -1.44 1.83
CA LEU A 97 29.47 -0.19 1.09
C LEU A 97 28.66 0.93 1.73
#